data_AF-A0A3D4TC96-F1
#
_entry.id   AF-A0A3D4TC96-F1
#
_cell.length_a   1.000
_cell.length_b   1.000
_cell.length_c   1.000
_cell.angle_alpha   90.00
_cell.angle_beta   90.00
_cell.angle_gamma   90.00
#
_symmetry.space_group_name_H-M   'P 1'
#
loop_
_entity.id
_entity.type
_entity.pdbx_description
1 polymer ?
#
loop_
_entity_poly.entity_id
_entity_poly.type
_entity_poly.pdbx_seq_one_letter_code
_entity_poly.pdbx_strand_id
1 'polypeptide(L)'
;MPQYSIPAEQKRLIQVVQDVQHFLTRVDALSEWQLLQQPVSGGWSLAQVMEHLNVYCRHYLPLIEQAIQKEQGNQGTYQSGWLGEYFTKLMQPLPDGKLSKKMKAPAKAQPVQALNAVAVKIEFRIHQEKLIQLLQNAHFANWQKQRIPTSL
;
A
#
# COMPACT_ATOMS: atom_id res chain seq x y z
N MET A 1 -23.31 -1.99 29.08
CA MET A 1 -22.91 -2.16 27.67
C MET A 1 -21.47 -2.62 27.66
N PRO A 2 -21.13 -3.86 27.26
CA PRO A 2 -19.74 -4.27 27.21
C PRO A 2 -18.99 -3.41 26.18
N GLN A 3 -17.94 -2.74 26.65
CA GLN A 3 -17.08 -1.87 25.85
C GLN A 3 -16.24 -2.77 24.94
N TYR A 4 -16.67 -2.94 23.69
CA TYR A 4 -15.93 -3.75 22.72
C TYR A 4 -14.61 -3.03 22.41
N SER A 5 -13.50 -3.57 22.90
CA SER A 5 -12.16 -3.02 22.64
C SER A 5 -11.71 -3.44 21.25
N ILE A 6 -11.47 -2.47 20.37
CA ILE A 6 -10.90 -2.72 19.04
C ILE A 6 -9.45 -3.21 19.21
N PRO A 7 -9.07 -4.39 18.69
CA PRO A 7 -7.68 -4.88 18.71
C PRO A 7 -6.70 -3.85 18.13
N ALA A 8 -5.46 -3.85 18.62
CA ALA A 8 -4.45 -2.85 18.23
C ALA A 8 -4.17 -2.85 16.71
N GLU A 9 -4.23 -4.03 16.08
CA GLU A 9 -4.06 -4.24 14.65
C GLU A 9 -5.18 -3.55 13.85
N GLN A 10 -6.42 -3.63 14.33
CA GLN A 10 -7.57 -3.01 13.69
C GLN A 10 -7.56 -1.48 13.86
N LYS A 11 -7.08 -0.96 15.00
CA LYS A 11 -6.83 0.48 15.16
C LYS A 11 -5.77 0.99 14.20
N ARG A 12 -4.68 0.24 14.02
CA ARG A 12 -3.62 0.59 13.06
C ARG A 12 -4.15 0.62 11.62
N LEU A 13 -4.99 -0.33 11.25
CA LEU A 13 -5.61 -0.36 9.92
C LEU A 13 -6.47 0.88 9.66
N ILE A 14 -7.30 1.29 10.63
CA ILE A 14 -8.12 2.50 10.53
C ILE A 14 -7.22 3.73 10.35
N GLN A 15 -6.14 3.85 11.14
CA GLN A 15 -5.21 4.96 11.02
C GLN A 15 -4.56 5.02 9.62
N VAL A 16 -4.12 3.87 9.10
CA VAL A 16 -3.52 3.80 7.75
C VAL A 16 -4.52 4.25 6.68
N VAL A 17 -5.79 3.84 6.77
CA VAL A 17 -6.83 4.28 5.84
C VAL A 17 -7.02 5.80 5.89
N GLN A 18 -7.07 6.38 7.08
CA GLN A 18 -7.20 7.82 7.27
C GLN A 18 -5.98 8.59 6.71
N ASP A 19 -4.78 8.10 6.97
CA ASP A 19 -3.53 8.70 6.47
C ASP A 19 -3.48 8.70 4.94
N VAL A 20 -3.91 7.59 4.32
CA VAL A 20 -4.02 7.47 2.86
C VAL A 20 -5.05 8.46 2.31
N GLN A 21 -6.23 8.57 2.92
CA GLN A 21 -7.26 9.51 2.50
C GLN A 21 -6.77 10.97 2.58
N HIS A 22 -6.11 11.35 3.68
CA HIS A 22 -5.51 12.68 3.82
C HIS A 22 -4.40 12.92 2.80
N PHE A 23 -3.58 11.90 2.51
CA PHE A 23 -2.56 12.00 1.47
C PHE A 23 -3.18 12.24 0.09
N LEU A 24 -4.24 11.50 -0.26
CA LEU A 24 -4.96 11.68 -1.53
C LEU A 24 -5.50 13.10 -1.71
N THR A 25 -6.10 13.69 -0.67
CA THR A 25 -6.58 15.09 -0.70
C THR A 25 -5.45 16.07 -0.98
N ARG A 26 -4.27 15.86 -0.36
CA ARG A 26 -3.09 16.72 -0.63
C ARG A 26 -2.59 16.56 -2.05
N VAL A 27 -2.55 15.33 -2.57
CA VAL A 27 -2.11 15.04 -3.94
C VAL A 27 -3.04 15.64 -4.99
N ASP A 28 -4.35 15.66 -4.74
CA ASP A 28 -5.32 16.28 -5.66
C ASP A 28 -5.10 17.78 -5.85
N ALA A 29 -4.71 18.46 -4.78
CA ALA A 29 -4.46 19.90 -4.77
C ALA A 29 -3.18 20.30 -5.53
N LEU A 30 -2.34 19.34 -5.91
CA LEU A 30 -1.08 19.60 -6.63
C LEU A 30 -1.32 19.70 -8.14
N SER A 31 -0.65 20.68 -8.75
CA SER A 31 -0.57 20.81 -10.20
C SER A 31 0.34 19.74 -10.80
N GLU A 32 0.19 19.48 -12.11
CA GLU A 32 1.04 18.54 -12.84
C GLU A 32 2.53 18.86 -12.69
N TRP A 33 2.89 20.13 -12.80
CA TRP A 33 4.28 20.58 -12.64
C TRP A 33 4.83 20.21 -11.26
N GLN A 34 4.05 20.41 -10.18
CA GLN A 34 4.44 20.05 -8.82
C GLN A 34 4.63 18.53 -8.65
N LEU A 35 3.80 17.72 -9.31
CA LEU A 35 3.93 16.25 -9.28
C LEU A 35 5.21 15.76 -9.96
N LEU A 36 5.66 16.46 -11.01
CA LEU A 36 6.84 16.12 -11.79
C LEU A 36 8.15 16.68 -11.20
N GLN A 37 8.09 17.64 -10.27
CA GLN A 37 9.29 18.19 -9.63
C GLN A 37 10.05 17.11 -8.85
N GLN A 38 11.35 17.01 -9.10
CA GLN A 38 12.26 16.16 -8.33
C GLN A 38 12.81 16.93 -7.12
N PRO A 39 13.06 16.26 -5.98
CA PRO A 39 13.71 16.87 -4.84
C PRO A 39 15.13 17.34 -5.19
N VAL A 40 15.54 18.49 -4.62
CA VAL A 40 16.91 19.02 -4.79
C VAL A 40 17.97 18.04 -4.27
N SER A 41 17.64 17.27 -3.24
CA SER A 41 18.49 16.20 -2.69
C SER A 41 18.67 14.98 -3.62
N GLY A 42 18.04 15.01 -4.79
CA GLY A 42 17.89 13.84 -5.66
C GLY A 42 16.78 12.89 -5.19
N GLY A 43 16.42 11.96 -6.06
CA GLY A 43 15.35 10.99 -5.85
C GLY A 43 14.24 11.10 -6.90
N TRP A 44 13.17 10.35 -6.68
CA TRP A 44 12.01 10.35 -7.58
C TRP A 44 11.12 11.55 -7.32
N SER A 45 10.51 12.07 -8.38
CA SER A 45 9.39 13.00 -8.24
C SER A 45 8.18 12.28 -7.63
N LEU A 46 7.19 13.04 -7.18
CA LEU A 46 5.98 12.45 -6.60
C LEU A 46 5.23 11.59 -7.63
N ALA A 47 5.17 12.00 -8.89
CA ALA A 47 4.62 11.20 -9.98
C ALA A 47 5.38 9.86 -10.14
N GLN A 48 6.70 9.88 -10.05
CA GLN A 48 7.53 8.68 -10.13
C GLN A 48 7.33 7.74 -8.92
N VAL A 49 7.15 8.30 -7.72
CA VAL A 49 6.77 7.51 -6.52
C VAL A 49 5.39 6.88 -6.70
N MET A 50 4.40 7.61 -7.20
CA MET A 50 3.06 7.07 -7.45
C MET A 50 3.08 5.96 -8.51
N GLU A 51 3.84 6.10 -9.60
CA GLU A 51 3.95 5.05 -10.62
C GLU A 51 4.61 3.79 -10.06
N HIS A 52 5.66 3.94 -9.25
CA HIS A 52 6.28 2.81 -8.55
C HIS A 52 5.26 2.02 -7.73
N LEU A 53 4.38 2.72 -7.00
CA LEU A 53 3.31 2.09 -6.23
C LEU A 53 2.23 1.48 -7.13
N ASN A 54 1.87 2.13 -8.24
CA ASN A 54 0.92 1.60 -9.21
C ASN A 54 1.37 0.25 -9.78
N VAL A 55 2.66 0.08 -10.09
CA VAL A 55 3.20 -1.21 -10.54
C VAL A 55 2.88 -2.34 -9.55
N TYR A 56 3.03 -2.10 -8.25
CA TYR A 56 2.69 -3.10 -7.25
C TYR A 56 1.18 -3.31 -7.12
N CYS A 57 0.39 -2.24 -7.19
CA CYS A 57 -1.07 -2.34 -7.14
C CYS A 57 -1.62 -3.16 -8.30
N ARG A 58 -1.09 -3.00 -9.52
CA ARG A 58 -1.46 -3.83 -10.70
C ARG A 58 -1.27 -5.33 -10.46
N HIS A 59 -0.27 -5.72 -9.65
CA HIS A 59 -0.03 -7.12 -9.29
C HIS A 59 -0.87 -7.57 -8.09
N TYR A 60 -0.87 -6.82 -7.00
CA TYR A 60 -1.42 -7.28 -5.72
C TYR A 60 -2.93 -7.11 -5.61
N LEU A 61 -3.54 -6.05 -6.14
CA LEU A 61 -4.97 -5.80 -5.93
C LEU A 61 -5.86 -6.91 -6.51
N PRO A 62 -5.63 -7.42 -7.75
CA PRO A 62 -6.43 -8.53 -8.28
C PRO A 62 -6.28 -9.81 -7.46
N LEU A 63 -5.07 -10.10 -6.97
CA LEU A 63 -4.80 -11.31 -6.18
C LEU A 63 -5.46 -11.23 -4.79
N ILE A 64 -5.38 -10.07 -4.14
CA ILE A 64 -6.03 -9.83 -2.84
C ILE A 64 -7.55 -9.96 -3.00
N GLU A 65 -8.12 -9.34 -4.04
CA GLU A 65 -9.55 -9.44 -4.32
C GLU A 65 -9.99 -10.90 -4.52
N GLN A 66 -9.26 -11.66 -5.34
CA GLN A 66 -9.56 -13.07 -5.57
C GLN A 66 -9.47 -13.90 -4.28
N ALA A 67 -8.48 -13.63 -3.43
CA ALA A 67 -8.34 -14.33 -2.15
C ALA A 67 -9.50 -14.04 -1.20
N ILE A 68 -9.93 -12.79 -1.10
CA ILE A 68 -11.08 -12.38 -0.27
C ILE A 68 -12.37 -13.06 -0.77
N GLN A 69 -12.61 -13.09 -2.08
CA GLN A 69 -13.82 -13.68 -2.66
C GLN A 69 -13.92 -15.20 -2.47
N LYS A 70 -12.78 -15.90 -2.41
CA LYS A 70 -12.73 -17.36 -2.23
C LYS A 70 -12.95 -17.80 -0.80
N GLU A 71 -12.72 -16.92 0.17
CA GLU A 71 -12.83 -17.25 1.58
C GLU A 71 -14.21 -16.91 2.13
N GLN A 72 -14.76 -17.83 2.91
CA GLN A 72 -15.98 -17.63 3.68
C GLN A 72 -15.68 -17.88 5.15
N GLY A 73 -15.99 -16.90 6.00
CA GLY A 73 -15.96 -17.03 7.45
C GLY A 73 -14.86 -16.22 8.14
N ASN A 74 -15.26 -15.56 9.23
CA ASN A 74 -14.41 -14.72 10.08
C ASN A 74 -13.73 -15.55 11.19
N GLN A 75 -12.89 -16.51 10.82
CA GLN A 75 -12.24 -17.40 11.78
C GLN A 75 -10.78 -17.65 11.44
N GLY A 76 -9.90 -16.76 11.90
CA GLY A 76 -8.46 -17.00 11.90
C GLY A 76 -7.72 -15.87 12.58
N THR A 77 -6.81 -16.21 13.48
CA THR A 77 -5.74 -15.29 13.89
C THR A 77 -4.70 -15.25 12.77
N TYR A 78 -4.30 -14.07 12.33
CA TYR A 78 -3.25 -13.92 11.32
C TYR A 78 -1.90 -14.36 11.90
N GLN A 79 -1.18 -15.21 11.17
CA GLN A 79 0.22 -15.53 11.45
C GLN A 79 1.08 -15.24 10.23
N SER A 80 2.05 -14.33 10.39
CA SER A 80 3.01 -14.04 9.33
C SER A 80 3.95 -15.23 9.07
N GLY A 81 4.16 -15.55 7.80
CA GLY A 81 5.27 -16.42 7.42
C GLY A 81 6.62 -15.72 7.63
N TRP A 82 7.68 -16.49 7.85
CA TRP A 82 9.03 -15.97 8.13
C TRP A 82 9.54 -14.97 7.08
N LEU A 83 9.28 -15.24 5.79
CA LEU A 83 9.71 -14.38 4.68
C LEU A 83 8.96 -13.02 4.68
N GLY A 84 7.65 -13.04 4.94
CA GLY A 84 6.84 -11.83 5.02
C GLY A 84 7.19 -10.99 6.24
N GLU A 85 7.45 -11.63 7.38
CA GLU A 85 7.91 -10.96 8.59
C GLU A 85 9.28 -10.30 8.39
N TYR A 86 10.21 -10.99 7.72
CA TYR A 86 11.52 -10.45 7.37
C TYR A 86 11.41 -9.15 6.56
N PHE A 87 10.64 -9.17 5.45
CA PHE A 87 10.46 -7.97 4.63
C PHE A 87 9.72 -6.85 5.36
N THR A 88 8.73 -7.19 6.20
CA THR A 88 8.02 -6.21 7.02
C THR A 88 8.99 -5.46 7.94
N LYS A 89 9.85 -6.18 8.65
CA LYS A 89 10.87 -5.57 9.55
C LYS A 89 11.91 -4.76 8.78
N LEU A 90 12.28 -5.22 7.58
CA LEU A 90 13.24 -4.53 6.73
C LEU A 90 12.71 -3.18 6.22
N MET A 91 11.40 -3.10 5.92
CA MET A 91 10.74 -1.90 5.42
C MET A 91 10.15 -1.02 6.53
N GLN A 92 10.14 -1.49 7.77
CA GLN A 92 9.59 -0.73 8.90
C GLN A 92 10.44 0.52 9.17
N PRO A 93 9.85 1.73 9.14
CA PRO A 93 10.54 2.94 9.56
C PRO A 93 10.90 2.89 11.04
N LEU A 94 12.08 3.40 11.37
CA LEU A 94 12.52 3.69 12.73
C LEU A 94 11.68 4.85 13.31
N PRO A 95 11.70 5.08 14.63
CA PRO A 95 10.96 6.18 15.25
C PRO A 95 11.29 7.57 14.68
N ASP A 96 12.49 7.75 14.12
CA ASP A 96 12.92 8.99 13.44
C ASP A 96 12.53 9.06 11.95
N GLY A 97 11.73 8.09 11.47
CA GLY A 97 11.25 7.99 10.10
C GLY A 97 12.24 7.40 9.11
N LYS A 98 13.47 7.06 9.51
CA LYS A 98 14.48 6.46 8.61
C LYS A 98 14.24 4.97 8.43
N LEU A 99 14.66 4.44 7.29
CA LEU A 99 14.69 3.00 7.07
C LEU A 99 15.93 2.38 7.71
N SER A 100 15.77 1.20 8.30
CA SER A 100 16.88 0.43 8.87
C SER A 100 17.90 -0.01 7.81
N LYS A 101 17.45 -0.26 6.58
CA LYS A 101 18.29 -0.57 5.41
C LYS A 101 17.73 0.05 4.13
N LYS A 102 18.62 0.51 3.25
CA LYS A 102 18.27 0.94 1.89
C LYS A 102 18.20 -0.28 0.97
N MET A 103 17.21 -0.28 0.08
CA MET A 103 17.02 -1.32 -0.93
C MET A 103 16.90 -0.68 -2.31
N LYS A 104 17.45 -1.34 -3.33
CA LYS A 104 17.20 -0.93 -4.72
C LYS A 104 15.81 -1.36 -5.14
N ALA A 105 15.08 -0.48 -5.82
CA ALA A 105 13.80 -0.82 -6.41
C ALA A 105 13.98 -1.88 -7.52
N PRO A 106 13.15 -2.94 -7.56
CA PRO A 106 13.17 -3.92 -8.63
C PRO A 106 13.02 -3.25 -10.00
N ALA A 107 13.73 -3.75 -11.01
CA ALA A 107 13.77 -3.13 -12.35
C ALA A 107 12.38 -2.89 -12.96
N LYS A 108 11.46 -3.86 -12.76
CA LYS A 108 10.07 -3.78 -13.26
C LYS A 108 9.22 -2.72 -12.58
N ALA A 109 9.63 -2.24 -11.39
CA ALA A 109 8.94 -1.22 -10.62
C ALA A 109 9.68 0.13 -10.65
N GLN A 110 10.71 0.29 -11.47
CA GLN A 110 11.34 1.59 -11.63
C GLN A 110 10.47 2.47 -12.54
N PRO A 111 10.16 3.71 -12.12
CA PRO A 111 9.35 4.60 -12.93
C PRO A 111 10.13 5.05 -14.17
N VAL A 112 9.43 5.19 -15.30
CA VAL A 112 10.02 5.73 -16.52
C VAL A 112 10.33 7.23 -16.37
N GLN A 113 11.21 7.76 -17.22
CA GLN A 113 11.61 9.17 -17.15
C GLN A 113 10.48 10.12 -17.56
N ALA A 114 9.75 9.79 -18.63
CA ALA A 114 8.63 10.59 -19.12
C ALA A 114 7.31 9.96 -18.67
N LEU A 115 6.66 10.58 -17.69
CA LEU A 115 5.36 10.14 -17.17
C LEU A 115 4.28 11.13 -17.56
N ASN A 116 3.10 10.59 -17.89
CA ASN A 116 1.86 11.37 -17.84
C ASN A 116 1.41 11.45 -16.37
N ALA A 117 1.81 12.51 -15.67
CA ALA A 117 1.57 12.63 -14.23
C ALA A 117 0.07 12.69 -13.89
N VAL A 118 -0.77 13.21 -14.80
CA VAL A 118 -2.23 13.19 -14.63
C VAL A 118 -2.76 11.76 -14.64
N ALA A 119 -2.38 10.95 -15.64
CA ALA A 119 -2.80 9.55 -15.73
C ALA A 119 -2.32 8.73 -14.53
N VAL A 120 -1.05 8.90 -14.14
CA VAL A 120 -0.46 8.23 -12.96
C VAL A 120 -1.23 8.59 -11.68
N LYS A 121 -1.57 9.88 -11.48
CA LYS A 121 -2.35 10.33 -10.31
C LYS A 121 -3.74 9.70 -10.28
N ILE A 122 -4.43 9.65 -11.42
CA ILE A 122 -5.77 9.05 -11.53
C ILE A 122 -5.70 7.56 -11.19
N GLU A 123 -4.77 6.82 -11.79
CA GLU A 123 -4.60 5.39 -11.51
C GLU A 123 -4.24 5.14 -10.04
N PHE A 124 -3.34 5.96 -9.48
CA PHE A 124 -2.96 5.88 -8.08
C PHE A 124 -4.15 6.03 -7.15
N ARG A 125 -5.01 7.03 -7.40
CA ARG A 125 -6.26 7.21 -6.66
C ARG A 125 -7.16 5.97 -6.73
N ILE A 126 -7.42 5.48 -7.94
CA ILE A 126 -8.27 4.29 -8.15
C ILE A 126 -7.71 3.09 -7.36
N HIS A 127 -6.40 2.89 -7.39
CA HIS A 127 -5.74 1.83 -6.64
C HIS A 127 -5.85 2.00 -5.13
N GLN A 128 -5.68 3.21 -4.59
CA GLN A 128 -5.83 3.45 -3.15
C GLN A 128 -7.28 3.24 -2.70
N GLU A 129 -8.26 3.71 -3.47
CA GLU A 129 -9.68 3.51 -3.19
C GLU A 129 -10.05 2.02 -3.21
N LYS A 130 -9.56 1.28 -4.21
CA LYS A 130 -9.72 -0.18 -4.29
C LYS A 130 -9.08 -0.88 -3.10
N LEU A 131 -7.87 -0.50 -2.71
CA LEU A 131 -7.19 -1.10 -1.56
C LEU A 131 -7.99 -0.89 -0.27
N ILE A 132 -8.52 0.32 -0.04
CA ILE A 132 -9.38 0.62 1.12
C ILE A 132 -10.62 -0.28 1.13
N GLN A 133 -11.29 -0.44 -0.02
CA GLN A 133 -12.44 -1.34 -0.15
C GLN A 133 -12.07 -2.80 0.17
N LEU A 134 -10.94 -3.29 -0.34
CA LEU A 134 -10.47 -4.64 -0.07
C LEU A 134 -10.13 -4.85 1.40
N LEU A 135 -9.51 -3.88 2.07
CA LEU A 135 -9.20 -3.94 3.50
C LEU A 135 -10.47 -3.99 4.37
N GLN A 136 -11.54 -3.29 3.97
CA GLN A 136 -12.84 -3.37 4.64
C GLN A 136 -13.49 -4.75 4.45
N ASN A 137 -13.44 -5.28 3.22
CA ASN A 137 -14.00 -6.60 2.91
C ASN A 137 -13.20 -7.75 3.56
N ALA A 138 -11.89 -7.56 3.73
CA ALA A 138 -11.02 -8.55 4.35
C ALA A 138 -11.44 -8.87 5.79
N HIS A 139 -12.16 -7.99 6.48
CA HIS A 139 -12.69 -8.26 7.82
C HIS A 139 -13.54 -9.55 7.91
N PHE A 140 -14.14 -9.97 6.79
CA PHE A 140 -14.99 -11.17 6.73
C PHE A 140 -14.27 -12.41 6.16
N ALA A 141 -13.01 -12.27 5.78
CA ALA A 141 -12.22 -13.33 5.16
C ALA A 141 -11.35 -14.08 6.18
N ASN A 142 -11.03 -15.34 5.91
CA ASN A 142 -10.07 -16.11 6.69
C ASN A 142 -8.64 -15.81 6.25
N TRP A 143 -7.87 -15.13 7.09
CA TRP A 143 -6.53 -14.62 6.74
C TRP A 143 -5.42 -15.67 6.68
N GLN A 144 -5.66 -16.90 7.17
CA GLN A 144 -4.62 -17.93 7.24
C GLN A 144 -4.63 -18.89 6.04
N LYS A 145 -5.76 -19.00 5.33
CA LYS A 145 -5.96 -20.00 4.27
C LYS A 145 -5.39 -19.60 2.92
N GLN A 146 -5.40 -18.31 2.58
CA GLN A 146 -4.91 -17.83 1.31
C GLN A 146 -3.59 -17.07 1.50
N ARG A 147 -2.61 -17.37 0.65
CA ARG A 147 -1.36 -16.60 0.55
C ARG A 147 -1.32 -15.92 -0.81
N ILE A 148 -0.92 -14.65 -0.79
CA ILE A 148 -0.75 -13.87 -2.02
C ILE A 148 0.69 -14.08 -2.53
N PRO A 149 0.88 -14.57 -3.78
CA PRO A 149 2.20 -14.67 -4.38
C PRO A 149 2.90 -13.32 -4.48
N THR A 150 4.17 -13.29 -4.11
CA THR A 150 5.00 -12.08 -4.21
C THR A 150 5.27 -11.73 -5.66
N SER A 151 5.53 -10.45 -5.95
CA SER A 151 6.00 -9.99 -7.27
C SER A 151 7.51 -10.19 -7.50
N LEU A 152 8.21 -10.76 -6.51
CA LEU A 152 9.63 -11.13 -6.55
C LEU A 152 9.84 -12.46 -7.28
#